data_AF-A0A4Q3WJN9-F1
#
_entry.id   AF-A0A4Q3WJN9-F1
#
_cell.length_a   1.000
_cell.length_b   1.000
_cell.length_c   1.000
_cell.angle_alpha   90.00
_cell.angle_beta   90.00
_cell.angle_gamma   90.00
#
_symmetry.space_group_name_H-M   'P 1'
#
loop_
_entity.id
_entity.type
_entity.pdbx_description
1 polymer ?
#
loop_
_entity_poly.entity_id
_entity_poly.type
_entity_poly.pdbx_seq_one_letter_code
_entity_poly.pdbx_strand_id
1 'polypeptide(L)'
;MKKLLLGAVSSGLSLALCVPAHAWLTEGHSTIAAAAVKSLPADVPLWFREGGAQVAHDAQDPDIQKSRDLLFMNDAESPQHYIDTELLQGRPLPGSRKDFYKLCQELKLDPS
;
A
#
# COMPACT_ATOMS: atom_id res chain seq x y z
N MET A 1 -34.77 -29.20 3.77
CA MET A 1 -33.71 -29.38 4.80
C MET A 1 -32.36 -29.77 4.20
N LYS A 2 -32.24 -30.84 3.39
CA LYS A 2 -30.95 -31.25 2.78
C LYS A 2 -30.26 -30.19 1.89
N LYS A 3 -31.03 -29.39 1.14
CA LYS A 3 -30.52 -28.27 0.32
C LYS A 3 -30.01 -27.08 1.13
N LEU A 4 -30.57 -26.84 2.33
CA LEU A 4 -30.08 -25.80 3.24
C LEU A 4 -28.77 -26.21 3.92
N LEU A 5 -28.61 -27.49 4.26
CA LEU A 5 -27.38 -28.05 4.82
C LEU A 5 -26.22 -28.05 3.79
N LEU A 6 -26.50 -28.36 2.51
CA LEU A 6 -25.47 -28.34 1.46
C LEU A 6 -24.96 -26.92 1.12
N GLY A 7 -25.85 -25.93 1.16
CA GLY A 7 -25.50 -24.52 0.96
C GLY A 7 -24.65 -23.95 2.10
N ALA A 8 -24.98 -24.30 3.35
CA ALA A 8 -24.23 -23.87 4.53
C ALA A 8 -22.79 -24.45 4.55
N VAL A 9 -22.62 -25.71 4.14
CA VAL A 9 -21.30 -26.36 4.07
C VAL A 9 -20.43 -25.74 2.96
N SER A 10 -21.01 -25.44 1.79
CA SER A 10 -20.28 -24.84 0.67
C SER A 10 -19.85 -23.39 0.94
N SER A 11 -20.68 -22.61 1.62
CA SER A 11 -20.35 -21.24 2.05
C SER A 11 -19.27 -21.25 3.14
N GLY A 12 -19.37 -22.14 4.13
CA GLY A 12 -18.36 -22.27 5.20
C GLY A 12 -16.98 -22.67 4.69
N LEU A 13 -16.92 -23.56 3.69
CA LEU A 13 -15.66 -23.98 3.08
C LEU A 13 -14.99 -22.86 2.25
N SER A 14 -15.79 -22.00 1.62
CA SER A 14 -15.26 -20.86 0.84
C SER A 14 -14.62 -19.79 1.73
N LEU A 15 -15.19 -19.52 2.92
CA LEU A 15 -14.55 -18.63 3.90
C LEU A 15 -13.29 -19.26 4.53
N ALA A 16 -13.26 -20.58 4.72
CA ALA A 16 -12.11 -21.28 5.29
C ALA A 16 -10.89 -21.35 4.35
N LEU A 17 -11.08 -21.14 3.04
CA LEU A 17 -10.01 -21.12 2.03
C LEU A 17 -9.51 -19.70 1.69
N CYS A 18 -10.00 -18.67 2.40
CA CYS A 18 -9.51 -17.31 2.22
C CYS A 18 -8.12 -17.17 2.86
N VAL A 19 -7.07 -17.47 2.09
CA VAL A 19 -5.70 -17.15 2.47
C VAL A 19 -5.56 -15.63 2.48
N PRO A 20 -4.93 -15.01 3.51
CA PRO A 20 -4.74 -13.58 3.49
C PRO A 20 -3.95 -13.21 2.23
N ALA A 21 -4.50 -12.31 1.43
CA ALA A 21 -3.72 -11.65 0.40
C ALA A 21 -2.73 -10.73 1.14
N HIS A 22 -1.53 -11.23 1.41
CA HIS A 22 -0.40 -10.46 1.96
C HIS A 22 0.16 -9.52 0.87
N ALA A 23 -0.74 -8.85 0.16
CA ALA A 23 -0.37 -7.96 -0.91
C ALA A 23 0.35 -6.77 -0.29
N TRP A 24 1.53 -6.48 -0.83
CA TRP A 24 2.33 -5.30 -0.47
C TRP A 24 2.87 -5.25 0.95
N LEU A 25 2.94 -6.38 1.68
CA LEU A 25 3.86 -6.47 2.83
C LEU A 25 5.31 -6.62 2.32
N THR A 26 6.27 -6.91 3.20
CA THR A 26 7.71 -7.04 2.89
C THR A 26 8.01 -7.76 1.57
N GLU A 27 7.44 -8.95 1.37
CA GLU A 27 7.62 -9.74 0.14
C GLU A 27 6.98 -9.10 -1.09
N GLY A 28 5.81 -8.46 -0.92
CA GLY A 28 5.11 -7.75 -1.98
C GLY A 28 5.91 -6.53 -2.47
N HIS A 29 6.40 -5.71 -1.55
CA HIS A 29 7.28 -4.57 -1.86
C HIS A 29 8.53 -5.04 -2.62
N SER A 30 9.21 -6.05 -2.09
CA SER A 30 10.45 -6.58 -2.68
C SER A 30 10.21 -7.14 -4.08
N THR A 31 9.14 -7.93 -4.26
CA THR A 31 8.79 -8.55 -5.55
C THR A 31 8.52 -7.49 -6.62
N ILE A 32 7.77 -6.45 -6.28
CA ILE A 32 7.34 -5.45 -7.25
C ILE A 32 8.46 -4.48 -7.57
N ALA A 33 9.28 -4.11 -6.59
CA ALA A 33 10.49 -3.33 -6.80
C ALA A 33 11.48 -4.06 -7.73
N ALA A 34 11.75 -5.36 -7.49
CA ALA A 34 12.62 -6.15 -8.36
C ALA A 34 12.05 -6.27 -9.79
N ALA A 35 10.73 -6.47 -9.92
CA ALA A 35 10.05 -6.52 -11.22
C ALA A 35 10.16 -5.18 -11.96
N ALA A 36 9.95 -4.06 -11.26
CA ALA A 36 10.08 -2.73 -11.83
C ALA A 36 11.49 -2.47 -12.36
N VAL A 37 12.54 -2.81 -11.59
CA VAL A 37 13.94 -2.66 -12.02
C VAL A 37 14.24 -3.53 -13.24
N LYS A 38 13.75 -4.76 -13.28
CA LYS A 38 13.91 -5.66 -14.43
C LYS A 38 13.24 -5.13 -15.70
N SER A 39 12.19 -4.33 -15.56
CA SER A 39 11.43 -3.74 -16.67
C SER A 39 11.94 -2.38 -17.12
N LEU A 40 13.04 -1.89 -16.56
CA LEU A 40 13.60 -0.58 -16.94
C LEU A 40 14.11 -0.55 -18.39
N PRO A 41 13.93 0.57 -19.11
CA PRO A 41 14.44 0.74 -20.45
C PRO A 41 15.97 0.85 -20.47
N ALA A 42 16.57 0.57 -21.64
CA ALA A 42 18.03 0.46 -21.80
C ALA A 42 18.80 1.77 -21.57
N ASP A 43 18.12 2.92 -21.68
CA ASP A 43 18.64 4.26 -21.41
C ASP A 43 18.82 4.56 -19.91
N VAL A 44 18.22 3.76 -19.02
CA VAL A 44 18.53 3.82 -17.59
C VAL A 44 19.95 3.27 -17.35
N PRO A 45 20.78 3.95 -16.54
CA PRO A 45 22.15 3.52 -16.28
C PRO A 45 22.25 2.05 -15.86
N LEU A 46 23.25 1.35 -16.42
CA LEU A 46 23.44 -0.09 -16.21
C LEU A 46 23.50 -0.45 -14.73
N TRP A 47 24.25 0.34 -13.93
CA TRP A 47 24.40 0.10 -12.49
C TRP A 47 23.05 0.07 -11.75
N PHE A 48 22.07 0.87 -12.19
CA PHE A 48 20.74 0.88 -11.57
C PHE A 48 19.90 -0.31 -12.03
N ARG A 49 19.97 -0.66 -13.33
CA ARG A 49 19.31 -1.85 -13.88
C ARG A 49 19.83 -3.16 -13.27
N GLU A 50 21.10 -3.20 -12.89
CA GLU A 50 21.72 -4.34 -12.18
C GLU A 50 21.46 -4.30 -10.65
N GLY A 51 21.01 -3.16 -10.11
CA GLY A 51 20.76 -2.94 -8.68
C GLY A 51 19.43 -3.51 -8.15
N GLY A 52 18.73 -4.36 -8.90
CA GLY A 52 17.36 -4.78 -8.56
C GLY A 52 17.20 -5.44 -7.19
N ALA A 53 18.21 -6.19 -6.73
CA ALA A 53 18.19 -6.79 -5.39
C ALA A 53 18.30 -5.74 -4.28
N GLN A 54 19.14 -4.70 -4.47
CA GLN A 54 19.28 -3.61 -3.51
C GLN A 54 17.99 -2.77 -3.46
N VAL A 55 17.45 -2.40 -4.62
CA VAL A 55 16.18 -1.65 -4.69
C VAL A 55 15.04 -2.44 -4.04
N ALA A 56 15.00 -3.76 -4.21
CA ALA A 56 14.00 -4.62 -3.56
C ALA A 56 14.14 -4.66 -2.03
N HIS A 57 15.37 -4.65 -1.52
CA HIS A 57 15.64 -4.54 -0.08
C HIS A 57 15.18 -3.18 0.46
N ASP A 58 15.63 -2.10 -0.17
CA ASP A 58 15.36 -0.72 0.26
C ASP A 58 13.88 -0.34 0.12
N ALA A 59 13.11 -1.03 -0.73
CA ALA A 59 11.68 -0.83 -0.89
C ALA A 59 10.87 -1.13 0.39
N GLN A 60 11.49 -1.77 1.39
CA GLN A 60 10.90 -2.06 2.69
C GLN A 60 11.08 -0.90 3.70
N ASP A 61 12.03 0.00 3.46
CA ASP A 61 12.39 1.06 4.39
C ASP A 61 11.22 1.96 4.78
N PRO A 62 10.31 2.37 3.87
CA PRO A 62 9.16 3.22 4.26
C PRO A 62 8.25 2.55 5.29
N ASP A 63 8.14 1.22 5.27
CA ASP A 63 7.36 0.45 6.23
C ASP A 63 8.04 0.37 7.60
N ILE A 64 9.37 0.31 7.61
CA ILE A 64 10.20 0.35 8.82
C ILE A 64 10.17 1.74 9.45
N GLN A 65 10.26 2.79 8.64
CA GLN A 65 10.27 4.18 9.07
C GLN A 65 8.95 4.59 9.74
N LYS A 66 7.81 4.07 9.28
CA LYS A 66 6.52 4.25 9.97
C LYS A 66 6.32 3.37 11.22
N SER A 67 7.39 2.92 11.87
CA SER A 67 7.30 2.18 13.12
C SER A 67 6.55 2.98 14.20
N ARG A 68 5.60 2.32 14.89
CA ARG A 68 4.84 2.92 16.00
C ARG A 68 5.69 3.25 17.23
N ASP A 69 6.90 2.70 17.29
CA ASP A 69 7.86 2.98 18.37
C ASP A 69 8.58 4.33 18.16
N LEU A 70 8.48 4.93 16.96
CA LEU A 70 9.13 6.18 16.58
C LEU A 70 8.09 7.26 16.28
N LEU A 71 7.39 7.76 17.32
CA LEU A 71 6.21 8.63 17.19
C LEU A 71 6.36 9.75 16.14
N PHE A 72 7.43 10.57 16.23
CA PHE A 72 7.64 11.66 15.28
C PHE A 72 7.82 11.19 13.82
N MET A 73 8.42 10.03 13.62
CA MET A 73 8.61 9.48 12.27
C MET A 73 7.34 8.79 11.80
N ASN A 74 6.59 8.13 12.69
CA ASN A 74 5.29 7.57 12.37
C ASN A 74 4.32 8.65 11.89
N ASP A 75 4.23 9.78 12.59
CA ASP A 75 3.34 10.90 12.24
C ASP A 75 3.69 11.47 10.84
N ALA A 76 4.97 11.49 10.49
CA ALA A 76 5.43 12.00 9.19
C ALA A 76 5.21 11.00 8.04
N GLU A 77 5.55 9.73 8.29
CA GLU A 77 5.64 8.69 7.26
C GLU A 77 4.33 7.92 7.09
N SER A 78 3.61 7.60 8.17
CA SER A 78 2.38 6.79 8.12
C SER A 78 1.36 7.35 7.13
N PRO A 79 1.03 8.66 7.15
CA PRO A 79 0.08 9.21 6.19
C PRO A 79 0.52 9.06 4.73
N GLN A 80 1.82 8.92 4.44
CA GLN A 80 2.33 8.80 3.06
C GLN A 80 1.95 7.49 2.38
N HIS A 81 1.57 6.46 3.14
CA HIS A 81 1.28 5.11 2.63
C HIS A 81 -0.14 4.96 2.06
N TYR A 82 -1.03 5.89 2.35
CA TYR A 82 -2.43 5.81 1.94
C TYR A 82 -3.03 7.19 1.67
N ILE A 83 -4.24 7.18 1.13
CA ILE A 83 -5.11 8.34 1.05
C ILE A 83 -6.54 7.92 1.41
N ASP A 84 -7.12 8.62 2.37
CA ASP A 84 -8.48 8.37 2.83
C ASP A 84 -9.47 9.06 1.89
N THR A 85 -9.96 8.28 0.92
CA THR A 85 -10.80 8.80 -0.18
C THR A 85 -12.13 9.38 0.31
N GLU A 86 -12.61 8.98 1.47
CA GLU A 86 -13.78 9.55 2.16
C GLU A 86 -13.58 11.03 2.53
N LEU A 87 -12.34 11.46 2.75
CA LEU A 87 -12.01 12.86 3.04
C LEU A 87 -12.08 13.74 1.78
N LEU A 88 -12.17 13.14 0.58
CA LEU A 88 -12.38 13.88 -0.66
C LEU A 88 -13.78 14.48 -0.76
N GLN A 89 -14.78 13.96 -0.05
CA GLN A 89 -16.18 14.47 -0.07
C GLN A 89 -16.73 14.64 -1.50
N GLY A 90 -16.44 13.67 -2.39
CA GLY A 90 -16.86 13.69 -3.79
C GLY A 90 -16.06 14.63 -4.71
N ARG A 91 -15.00 15.27 -4.21
CA ARG A 91 -14.07 16.07 -5.01
C ARG A 91 -13.07 15.17 -5.76
N PRO A 92 -12.48 15.64 -6.86
CA PRO A 92 -11.42 14.91 -7.55
C PRO A 92 -10.19 14.66 -6.66
N LEU A 93 -9.44 13.60 -6.97
CA LEU A 93 -8.16 13.31 -6.33
C LEU A 93 -7.18 14.49 -6.52
N PRO A 94 -6.64 15.08 -5.44
CA PRO A 94 -5.67 16.16 -5.54
C PRO A 94 -4.36 15.70 -6.20
N GLY A 95 -3.69 16.60 -6.91
CA GLY A 95 -2.44 16.30 -7.62
C GLY A 95 -1.22 16.12 -6.70
N SER A 96 -1.33 16.49 -5.42
CA SER A 96 -0.26 16.35 -4.44
C SER A 96 -0.81 16.17 -3.02
N ARG A 97 0.02 15.63 -2.11
CA ARG A 97 -0.28 15.53 -0.67
C ARG A 97 -0.56 16.91 -0.06
N LYS A 98 0.18 17.94 -0.48
CA LYS A 98 -0.03 19.33 -0.05
C LYS A 98 -1.43 19.82 -0.41
N ASP A 99 -1.90 19.52 -1.62
CA ASP A 99 -3.23 19.93 -2.07
C ASP A 99 -4.33 19.14 -1.35
N PHE A 100 -4.08 17.86 -1.02
CA PHE A 100 -4.97 17.07 -0.16
C PHE A 100 -5.10 17.65 1.24
N TYR A 101 -4.00 18.06 1.88
CA TYR A 101 -4.07 18.73 3.19
C TYR A 101 -4.79 20.07 3.12
N LYS A 102 -4.57 20.85 2.06
CA LYS A 102 -5.31 22.11 1.86
C LYS A 102 -6.81 21.85 1.72
N LEU A 103 -7.21 20.84 0.95
CA LEU A 103 -8.61 20.44 0.81
C LEU A 103 -9.21 20.05 2.18
N CYS A 104 -8.51 19.21 2.95
CA CYS A 104 -8.98 18.80 4.28
C CYS A 104 -9.14 20.00 5.21
N GLN A 105 -8.21 20.96 5.19
CA GLN A 105 -8.31 22.21 5.96
C GLN A 105 -9.52 23.06 5.55
N GLU A 106 -9.79 23.21 4.25
CA GLU A 106 -10.96 23.93 3.73
C GLU A 106 -12.27 23.28 4.21
N LEU A 107 -12.31 21.96 4.25
CA LEU A 107 -13.44 21.15 4.69
C LEU A 107 -13.52 20.96 6.21
N LYS A 108 -12.50 21.44 6.96
CA LYS A 108 -12.35 21.23 8.41
C LYS A 108 -12.33 19.75 8.82
N LEU A 109 -11.65 18.93 8.02
CA LEU A 109 -11.40 17.51 8.26
C LEU A 109 -9.97 17.30 8.76
N ASP A 110 -9.78 16.26 9.56
CA ASP A 110 -8.47 15.84 10.05
C ASP A 110 -7.91 14.72 9.15
N PRO A 111 -6.80 14.94 8.42
CA PRO A 111 -6.15 13.94 7.59
C PRO A 111 -5.01 13.20 8.33
N SER A 112 -4.91 13.36 9.65
CA SER A 112 -3.87 12.82 10.53
C SER A 112 -4.32 11.53 11.23
#